data_AF-A0A507F4R4-F1
#
_entry.id   AF-A0A507F4R4-F1
#
_cell.length_a   1.000
_cell.length_b   1.000
_cell.length_c   1.000
_cell.angle_alpha   90.00
_cell.angle_beta   90.00
_cell.angle_gamma   90.00
#
_symmetry.space_group_name_H-M   'P 1'
#
loop_
_entity.id
_entity.type
_entity.pdbx_description
1 polymer ?
#
loop_
_entity_poly.entity_id
_entity_poly.type
_entity_poly.pdbx_seq_one_letter_code
_entity_poly.pdbx_strand_id
1 'polypeptide(L)'
;MALVSTETTEYCNQLVNVLSKLHDPNDTNIKEWVTTNLGPLCYNNVHNYFITQAILTGLSRETENGIHWGQMLNRISQELAAGLGDREEVLMLTEGVKFSGITALDVIEALIGIQRDSKPSGGDIVKLYKHYNSNDPPSPVFLRDAAILNALIADTFVPRRSNAHLEETLWLLAYAVSIVDHDSKRGSVGDDDDFKSTLEALKSLDALTNRITSMAQMQDHISAFLQATERQITSMALLHWVSSCLSNGSFYEWTMLREEIPPAFNLVDEMVIRHPFLWEHATNFWITLLEGGYESQDPLMMIEIKQKILDHLVLLVKVGYAVPVVKYISEHTGSIDESLRTHFVVSILSAIEAPYPKEFSSPLAQIVASLSQELPRFSDGFNLISAFIDVLLNTATEPSDSDLDLLIKLKSRFS
;
A
#
# COMPACT_ATOMS: atom_id res chain seq x y z
N MET A 1 -10.37 -18.38 39.58
CA MET A 1 -8.96 -18.64 39.17
C MET A 1 -8.86 -19.89 38.30
N ALA A 2 -9.30 -21.08 38.74
CA ALA A 2 -9.22 -22.31 37.92
C ALA A 2 -10.01 -22.24 36.59
N LEU A 3 -11.22 -21.66 36.58
CA LEU A 3 -12.03 -21.48 35.36
C LEU A 3 -11.39 -20.53 34.33
N VAL A 4 -10.87 -19.38 34.80
CA VAL A 4 -10.18 -18.38 33.96
C VAL A 4 -8.89 -18.96 33.35
N SER A 5 -8.16 -19.81 34.09
CA SER A 5 -6.97 -20.49 33.56
C SER A 5 -7.31 -21.55 32.50
N THR A 6 -8.42 -22.27 32.64
CA THR A 6 -8.88 -23.21 31.61
C THR A 6 -9.34 -22.50 30.34
N GLU A 7 -10.10 -21.40 30.47
CA GLU A 7 -10.55 -20.59 29.32
C GLU A 7 -9.38 -19.95 28.56
N THR A 8 -8.38 -19.45 29.29
CA THR A 8 -7.16 -18.87 28.67
C THR A 8 -6.34 -19.93 27.94
N THR A 9 -6.21 -21.13 28.52
CA THR A 9 -5.47 -22.24 27.90
C THR A 9 -6.18 -22.74 26.64
N GLU A 10 -7.51 -22.86 26.69
CA GLU A 10 -8.32 -23.23 25.54
C GLU A 10 -8.21 -22.18 24.42
N TYR A 11 -8.25 -20.89 24.76
CA TYR A 11 -8.02 -19.80 23.81
C TYR A 11 -6.64 -19.86 23.16
N CYS A 12 -5.57 -20.03 23.93
CA CYS A 12 -4.22 -20.14 23.38
C CYS A 12 -4.09 -21.35 22.44
N ASN A 13 -4.70 -22.49 22.77
CA ASN A 13 -4.72 -23.66 21.88
C ASN A 13 -5.48 -23.37 20.57
N GLN A 14 -6.60 -22.66 20.63
CA GLN A 14 -7.33 -22.22 19.43
C GLN A 14 -6.48 -21.26 18.59
N LEU A 15 -5.79 -20.30 19.22
CA LEU A 15 -4.90 -19.36 18.53
C LEU A 15 -3.75 -20.09 17.83
N VAL A 16 -3.08 -21.04 18.49
CA VAL A 16 -2.02 -21.87 17.90
C VAL A 16 -2.56 -22.70 16.73
N ASN A 17 -3.77 -23.25 16.84
CA ASN A 17 -4.41 -23.99 15.75
C ASN A 17 -4.76 -23.10 14.54
N VAL A 18 -5.04 -21.81 14.75
CA VAL A 18 -5.29 -20.86 13.66
C VAL A 18 -3.97 -20.42 13.03
N LEU A 19 -2.98 -20.03 13.84
CA LEU A 19 -1.67 -19.60 13.36
C LEU A 19 -0.91 -20.74 12.65
N SER A 20 -1.10 -22.00 13.05
CA SER A 20 -0.47 -23.15 12.36
C SER A 20 -1.08 -23.48 11.00
N LYS A 21 -2.31 -22.99 10.72
CA LYS A 21 -2.96 -23.12 9.39
C LYS A 21 -2.52 -22.02 8.42
N LEU A 22 -1.67 -21.11 8.86
CA LEU A 22 -1.11 -20.05 8.03
C LEU A 22 -0.06 -20.66 7.09
N HIS A 23 -0.53 -21.14 5.94
CA HIS A 23 0.34 -21.68 4.90
C HIS A 23 0.59 -20.59 3.85
N ASP A 24 1.85 -20.17 3.74
CA ASP A 24 2.39 -19.29 2.70
C ASP A 24 1.55 -18.03 2.40
N PRO A 25 1.41 -17.09 3.35
CA PRO A 25 0.63 -15.89 3.10
C PRO A 25 1.46 -14.93 2.26
N ASN A 26 1.10 -14.82 0.98
CA ASN A 26 1.43 -13.66 0.19
C ASN A 26 0.78 -12.41 0.82
N ASP A 27 1.49 -11.27 0.81
CA ASP A 27 1.04 -10.00 1.41
C ASP A 27 -0.37 -9.59 0.99
N THR A 28 -0.79 -9.99 -0.22
CA THR A 28 -2.10 -9.70 -0.80
C THR A 28 -3.28 -10.38 -0.10
N ASN A 29 -3.05 -11.50 0.60
CA ASN A 29 -4.12 -12.28 1.23
C ASN A 29 -4.13 -12.19 2.77
N ILE A 30 -3.15 -11.51 3.37
CA ILE A 30 -3.05 -11.38 4.83
C ILE A 30 -4.29 -10.69 5.40
N LYS A 31 -4.73 -9.58 4.80
CA LYS A 31 -5.89 -8.81 5.27
C LYS A 31 -7.18 -9.64 5.30
N GLU A 32 -7.45 -10.38 4.22
CA GLU A 32 -8.62 -11.25 4.11
C GLU A 32 -8.51 -12.42 5.11
N TRP A 33 -7.33 -13.04 5.20
CA TRP A 33 -7.08 -14.12 6.15
C TRP A 33 -7.27 -13.68 7.61
N VAL A 34 -6.73 -12.51 8.00
CA VAL A 34 -6.87 -11.94 9.35
C VAL A 34 -8.34 -11.69 9.66
N THR A 35 -9.08 -11.10 8.72
CA THR A 35 -10.50 -10.77 8.89
C THR A 35 -11.35 -12.04 9.05
N THR A 36 -11.06 -13.10 8.30
CA THR A 36 -11.85 -14.35 8.33
C THR A 36 -11.48 -15.26 9.51
N ASN A 37 -10.21 -15.33 9.90
CA ASN A 37 -9.72 -16.34 10.85
C ASN A 37 -9.46 -15.78 12.25
N LEU A 38 -8.73 -14.66 12.36
CA LEU A 38 -8.31 -14.09 13.65
C LEU A 38 -9.32 -13.08 14.20
N GLY A 39 -9.93 -12.28 13.34
CA GLY A 39 -10.91 -11.26 13.72
C GLY A 39 -12.05 -11.79 14.59
N PRO A 40 -12.76 -12.86 14.20
CA PRO A 40 -13.87 -13.41 14.98
C PRO A 40 -13.47 -13.90 16.38
N LEU A 41 -12.22 -14.35 16.55
CA LEU A 41 -11.68 -14.83 17.83
C LEU A 41 -11.26 -13.69 18.77
N CYS A 42 -10.83 -12.56 18.20
CA CYS A 42 -10.20 -11.47 18.96
C CYS A 42 -11.15 -10.27 19.19
N TYR A 43 -12.02 -9.93 18.22
CA TYR A 43 -12.80 -8.69 18.25
C TYR A 43 -13.91 -8.64 19.31
N ASN A 44 -14.32 -9.82 19.79
CA ASN A 44 -15.40 -9.96 20.76
C ASN A 44 -14.93 -9.81 22.21
N ASN A 45 -13.63 -9.96 22.49
CA ASN A 45 -13.08 -9.91 23.85
C ASN A 45 -11.74 -9.18 23.87
N VAL A 46 -11.71 -8.07 24.61
CA VAL A 46 -10.53 -7.19 24.75
C VAL A 46 -9.32 -7.94 25.35
N HIS A 47 -9.54 -8.89 26.27
CA HIS A 47 -8.46 -9.69 26.85
C HIS A 47 -7.86 -10.67 25.84
N ASN A 48 -8.69 -11.31 25.03
CA ASN A 48 -8.24 -12.22 23.97
C ASN A 48 -7.40 -11.47 22.93
N TYR A 49 -7.86 -10.28 22.54
CA TYR A 49 -7.10 -9.40 21.66
C TYR A 49 -5.75 -9.00 22.26
N PHE A 50 -5.72 -8.55 23.52
CA PHE A 50 -4.48 -8.17 24.19
C PHE A 50 -3.47 -9.34 24.27
N ILE A 51 -3.95 -10.53 24.64
CA ILE A 51 -3.13 -11.74 24.68
C ILE A 51 -2.57 -12.06 23.29
N THR A 52 -3.41 -11.99 22.25
CA THR A 52 -2.97 -12.22 20.87
C THR A 52 -1.91 -11.22 20.44
N GLN A 53 -2.11 -9.91 20.68
CA GLN A 53 -1.12 -8.90 20.35
C GLN A 53 0.20 -9.10 21.10
N ALA A 54 0.16 -9.49 22.38
CA ALA A 54 1.35 -9.79 23.17
C ALA A 54 2.10 -11.02 22.64
N ILE A 55 1.37 -12.09 22.27
CA ILE A 55 1.96 -13.30 21.70
C ILE A 55 2.59 -13.00 20.34
N LEU A 56 1.88 -12.30 19.44
CA LEU A 56 2.40 -11.92 18.13
C LEU A 56 3.67 -11.06 18.25
N THR A 57 3.69 -10.10 19.18
CA THR A 57 4.86 -9.24 19.45
C THR A 57 6.03 -10.01 20.07
N GLY A 58 5.74 -11.02 20.89
CA GLY A 58 6.77 -11.91 21.45
C GLY A 58 7.40 -12.77 20.37
N LEU A 59 6.56 -13.47 19.59
CA LEU A 59 6.98 -14.33 18.49
C LEU A 59 7.68 -13.57 17.37
N SER A 60 7.33 -12.30 17.13
CA SER A 60 7.98 -11.50 16.09
C SER A 60 9.45 -11.18 16.37
N ARG A 61 9.90 -11.38 17.62
CA ARG A 61 11.30 -11.24 18.02
C ARG A 61 12.08 -12.55 17.95
N GLU A 62 11.39 -13.67 17.78
CA GLU A 62 12.03 -14.98 17.70
C GLU A 62 12.55 -15.26 16.29
N THR A 63 13.72 -15.88 16.23
CA THR A 63 14.33 -16.34 14.98
C THR A 63 14.48 -17.85 15.06
N GLU A 64 13.95 -18.56 14.06
CA GLU A 64 14.11 -20.01 13.96
C GLU A 64 14.86 -20.33 12.67
N ASN A 65 15.98 -21.04 12.76
CA ASN A 65 16.82 -21.45 11.61
C ASN A 65 17.29 -20.29 10.71
N GLY A 66 17.40 -19.07 11.25
CA GLY A 66 17.78 -17.87 10.49
C GLY A 66 16.63 -17.26 9.67
N ILE A 67 15.43 -17.82 9.74
CA ILE A 67 14.21 -17.28 9.13
C ILE A 67 13.53 -16.37 10.17
N HIS A 68 13.34 -15.11 9.80
CA HIS A 68 12.71 -14.11 10.67
C HIS A 68 11.22 -13.98 10.34
N TRP A 69 10.37 -14.64 11.11
CA TRP A 69 8.90 -14.55 10.98
C TRP A 69 8.33 -13.19 11.41
N GLY A 70 9.16 -12.33 12.01
CA GLY A 70 8.69 -11.10 12.62
C GLY A 70 8.04 -10.10 11.68
N GLN A 71 8.46 -10.01 10.42
CA GLN A 71 7.80 -9.09 9.46
C GLN A 71 6.35 -9.49 9.23
N MET A 72 6.11 -10.77 8.98
CA MET A 72 4.79 -11.32 8.74
C MET A 72 3.88 -11.26 9.98
N LEU A 73 4.42 -11.59 11.16
CA LEU A 73 3.68 -11.49 12.41
C LEU A 73 3.35 -10.04 12.79
N ASN A 74 4.28 -9.10 12.53
CA ASN A 74 4.02 -7.67 12.70
C ASN A 74 2.96 -7.17 11.72
N ARG A 75 2.97 -7.64 10.46
CA ARG A 75 1.93 -7.33 9.48
C ARG A 75 0.56 -7.84 9.92
N ILE A 76 0.47 -9.08 10.41
CA ILE A 76 -0.77 -9.64 10.97
C ILE A 76 -1.26 -8.82 12.17
N SER A 77 -0.35 -8.43 13.07
CA SER A 77 -0.65 -7.56 14.21
C SER A 77 -1.22 -6.21 13.78
N GLN A 78 -0.65 -5.59 12.73
CA GLN A 78 -1.12 -4.34 12.15
C GLN A 78 -2.50 -4.48 11.50
N GLU A 79 -2.72 -5.51 10.67
CA GLU A 79 -4.03 -5.76 10.04
C GLU A 79 -5.11 -6.07 11.09
N LEU A 80 -4.76 -6.81 12.14
CA LEU A 80 -5.68 -7.11 13.24
C LEU A 80 -6.10 -5.83 13.96
N ALA A 81 -5.16 -4.91 14.21
CA ALA A 81 -5.43 -3.61 14.79
C ALA A 81 -6.29 -2.73 13.86
N ALA A 82 -6.01 -2.73 12.55
CA ALA A 82 -6.78 -1.98 11.56
C ALA A 82 -8.25 -2.43 11.49
N GLY A 83 -8.53 -3.73 11.62
CA GLY A 83 -9.89 -4.27 11.56
C GLY A 83 -10.77 -3.96 12.79
N LEU A 84 -10.20 -3.43 13.88
CA LEU A 84 -10.94 -3.03 15.09
C LEU A 84 -11.51 -1.61 15.04
N GLY A 85 -11.08 -0.79 14.08
CA GLY A 85 -11.44 0.62 13.98
C GLY A 85 -11.06 1.43 15.23
N ASP A 86 -11.81 2.50 15.49
CA ASP A 86 -11.48 3.52 16.51
C ASP A 86 -11.88 3.14 17.95
N ARG A 87 -11.78 1.87 18.33
CA ARG A 87 -12.06 1.45 19.72
C ARG A 87 -10.93 1.91 20.65
N GLU A 88 -11.12 3.05 21.30
CA GLU A 88 -10.13 3.71 22.17
C GLU A 88 -9.48 2.77 23.21
N GLU A 89 -10.28 1.95 23.91
CA GLU A 89 -9.76 0.99 24.91
C GLU A 89 -8.79 -0.03 24.31
N VAL A 90 -9.05 -0.45 23.07
CA VAL A 90 -8.27 -1.46 22.36
C VAL A 90 -6.99 -0.87 21.78
N LEU A 91 -7.06 0.39 21.31
CA LEU A 91 -5.91 1.16 20.89
C LEU A 91 -4.91 1.35 22.04
N MET A 92 -5.38 1.80 23.21
CA MET A 92 -4.53 1.97 24.40
C MET A 92 -3.81 0.68 24.81
N LEU A 93 -4.52 -0.46 24.76
CA LEU A 93 -3.94 -1.76 25.08
C LEU A 93 -2.92 -2.23 24.02
N THR A 94 -3.19 -1.97 22.75
CA THR A 94 -2.26 -2.27 21.65
C THR A 94 -0.99 -1.46 21.78
N GLU A 95 -1.13 -0.16 22.04
CA GLU A 95 -0.02 0.78 22.23
C GLU A 95 0.84 0.38 23.42
N GLY A 96 0.22 -0.03 24.53
CA GLY A 96 0.93 -0.52 25.71
C GLY A 96 1.78 -1.77 25.44
N VAL A 97 1.30 -2.70 24.61
CA VAL A 97 2.09 -3.87 24.18
C VAL A 97 3.21 -3.46 23.23
N LYS A 98 2.87 -2.65 22.23
CA LYS A 98 3.77 -2.22 21.15
C LYS A 98 4.97 -1.44 21.68
N PHE A 99 4.75 -0.55 22.65
CA PHE A 99 5.79 0.31 23.23
C PHE A 99 6.36 -0.21 24.56
N SER A 100 6.06 -1.46 24.94
CA SER A 100 6.51 -2.09 26.19
C SER A 100 8.04 -2.16 26.38
N GLY A 101 8.83 -1.87 25.35
CA GLY A 101 10.30 -1.78 25.40
C GLY A 101 10.87 -0.36 25.51
N ILE A 102 10.04 0.69 25.49
CA ILE A 102 10.49 2.07 25.62
C ILE A 102 10.46 2.47 27.10
N THR A 103 11.58 2.97 27.61
CA THR A 103 11.69 3.42 29.01
C THR A 103 11.32 4.89 29.19
N ALA A 104 11.43 5.70 28.13
CA ALA A 104 11.13 7.13 28.14
C ALA A 104 9.64 7.38 27.86
N LEU A 105 8.89 7.81 28.88
CA LEU A 105 7.46 8.12 28.76
C LEU A 105 7.18 9.22 27.73
N ASP A 106 8.05 10.23 27.63
CA ASP A 106 7.93 11.32 26.66
C ASP A 106 7.92 10.83 25.19
N VAL A 107 8.66 9.75 24.91
CA VAL A 107 8.72 9.13 23.57
C VAL A 107 7.43 8.38 23.29
N ILE A 108 6.91 7.64 24.28
CA ILE A 108 5.65 6.92 24.16
C ILE A 108 4.50 7.90 23.89
N GLU A 109 4.41 8.97 24.67
CA GLU A 109 3.39 10.01 24.50
C GLU A 109 3.44 10.64 23.10
N ALA A 110 4.65 10.94 22.59
CA ALA A 110 4.82 11.49 21.26
C ALA A 110 4.39 10.51 20.16
N LEU A 111 4.75 9.22 20.28
CA LEU A 111 4.37 8.20 19.29
C LEU A 111 2.86 7.93 19.28
N ILE A 112 2.23 7.86 20.44
CA ILE A 112 0.77 7.72 20.58
C ILE A 112 0.07 8.96 20.02
N GLY A 113 0.56 10.17 20.34
CA GLY A 113 0.02 11.42 19.81
C GLY A 113 0.03 11.47 18.28
N ILE A 114 1.16 11.11 17.66
CA ILE A 114 1.30 11.04 16.20
C ILE A 114 0.33 10.01 15.60
N GLN A 115 0.21 8.83 16.21
CA GLN A 115 -0.65 7.75 15.69
C GLN A 115 -2.12 8.15 15.76
N ARG A 116 -2.55 8.75 16.88
CA ARG A 116 -3.93 9.20 17.08
C ARG A 116 -4.31 10.34 16.15
N ASP A 117 -3.46 11.34 16.04
CA ASP A 117 -3.77 12.56 15.31
C ASP A 117 -3.41 12.44 13.81
N SER A 118 -2.76 11.34 13.41
CA SER A 118 -2.22 11.08 12.05
C SER A 118 -1.33 12.21 11.53
N LYS A 119 -0.80 13.03 12.44
CA LYS A 119 0.01 14.21 12.16
C LYS A 119 0.93 14.52 13.34
N PRO A 120 2.23 14.75 13.10
CA PRO A 120 3.15 15.13 14.16
C PRO A 120 2.96 16.59 14.60
N SER A 121 2.95 16.84 15.91
CA SER A 121 3.13 18.18 16.43
C SER A 121 4.62 18.56 16.49
N GLY A 122 4.94 19.86 16.47
CA GLY A 122 6.32 20.31 16.63
C GLY A 122 6.95 19.87 17.96
N GLY A 123 6.14 19.76 19.02
CA GLY A 123 6.58 19.24 20.31
C GLY A 123 6.98 17.76 20.25
N ASP A 124 6.19 16.95 19.51
CA ASP A 124 6.47 15.52 19.35
C ASP A 124 7.77 15.30 18.57
N ILE A 125 7.98 16.04 17.49
CA ILE A 125 9.21 15.96 16.68
C ILE A 125 10.44 16.28 17.52
N VAL A 126 10.40 17.37 18.31
CA VAL A 126 11.52 17.78 19.16
C VAL A 126 11.79 16.75 20.26
N LYS A 127 10.75 16.19 20.89
CA LYS A 127 10.88 15.13 21.89
C LYS A 127 11.56 13.89 21.28
N LEU A 128 11.04 13.40 20.15
CA LEU A 128 11.59 12.23 19.46
C LEU A 128 13.06 12.48 19.07
N TYR A 129 13.34 13.58 18.39
CA TYR A 129 14.69 13.92 17.95
C TYR A 129 15.68 13.95 19.12
N LYS A 130 15.31 14.57 20.25
CA LYS A 130 16.17 14.63 21.44
C LYS A 130 16.53 13.25 21.99
N HIS A 131 15.57 12.31 22.02
CA HIS A 131 15.80 10.98 22.57
C HIS A 131 16.55 10.06 21.59
N TYR A 132 16.21 10.08 20.31
CA TYR A 132 16.90 9.27 19.30
C TYR A 132 18.33 9.78 18.98
N ASN A 133 18.57 11.08 19.16
CA ASN A 133 19.92 11.67 19.05
C ASN A 133 20.72 11.60 20.37
N SER A 134 20.19 10.96 21.42
CA SER A 134 20.89 10.81 22.70
C SER A 134 21.96 9.71 22.63
N ASN A 135 22.75 9.52 23.71
CA ASN A 135 23.76 8.45 23.76
C ASN A 135 23.16 7.04 23.84
N ASP A 136 21.91 6.92 24.31
CA ASP A 136 21.18 5.66 24.51
C ASP A 136 19.79 5.78 23.85
N PRO A 137 19.72 5.64 22.52
CA PRO A 137 18.50 5.88 21.77
C PRO A 137 17.51 4.72 21.97
N PRO A 138 16.19 4.98 21.88
CA PRO A 138 15.23 3.89 21.69
C PRO A 138 15.51 3.11 20.41
N SER A 139 15.01 1.87 20.35
CA SER A 139 15.10 1.05 19.14
C SER A 139 14.45 1.75 17.94
N PRO A 140 15.09 1.74 16.74
CA PRO A 140 14.50 2.31 15.53
C PRO A 140 13.21 1.61 15.09
N VAL A 141 12.93 0.39 15.58
CA VAL A 141 11.70 -0.37 15.27
C VAL A 141 10.44 0.43 15.60
N PHE A 142 10.47 1.27 16.64
CA PHE A 142 9.32 2.08 17.03
C PHE A 142 9.02 3.24 16.06
N LEU A 143 10.04 3.79 15.40
CA LEU A 143 9.85 4.78 14.34
C LEU A 143 9.42 4.14 13.01
N ARG A 144 9.70 2.84 12.82
CA ARG A 144 9.37 2.08 11.59
C ARG A 144 7.93 1.66 11.49
N ASP A 145 7.11 2.02 12.46
CA ASP A 145 5.68 1.79 12.35
C ASP A 145 5.09 2.54 11.15
N ALA A 146 4.26 1.84 10.36
CA ALA A 146 3.73 2.39 9.12
C ALA A 146 2.93 3.68 9.33
N ALA A 147 2.11 3.75 10.38
CA ALA A 147 1.31 4.95 10.66
C ALA A 147 2.21 6.14 11.02
N ILE A 148 3.24 5.92 11.83
CA ILE A 148 4.19 6.95 12.24
C ILE A 148 5.03 7.43 11.04
N LEU A 149 5.60 6.52 10.26
CA LEU A 149 6.37 6.88 9.06
C LEU A 149 5.51 7.66 8.07
N ASN A 150 4.31 7.19 7.78
CA ASN A 150 3.40 7.86 6.86
C ASN A 150 3.01 9.25 7.36
N ALA A 151 2.75 9.41 8.67
CA ALA A 151 2.46 10.74 9.25
C ALA A 151 3.66 11.70 9.14
N LEU A 152 4.88 11.24 9.41
CA LEU A 152 6.10 12.05 9.27
C LEU A 152 6.34 12.45 7.81
N ILE A 153 6.18 11.52 6.86
CA ILE A 153 6.32 11.77 5.43
C ILE A 153 5.24 12.76 4.95
N ALA A 154 3.98 12.50 5.28
CA ALA A 154 2.84 13.30 4.84
C ALA A 154 2.90 14.74 5.38
N ASP A 155 3.39 14.95 6.61
CA ASP A 155 3.61 16.31 7.13
C ASP A 155 4.81 17.01 6.46
N THR A 156 5.85 16.24 6.12
CA THR A 156 7.08 16.79 5.55
C THR A 156 6.94 17.16 4.08
N PHE A 157 6.27 16.35 3.26
CA PHE A 157 6.29 16.49 1.81
C PHE A 157 4.97 17.04 1.25
N VAL A 158 4.59 18.24 1.70
CA VAL A 158 3.41 18.98 1.22
C VAL A 158 3.84 20.18 0.34
N PRO A 159 3.14 20.48 -0.76
CA PRO A 159 3.41 21.68 -1.55
C PRO A 159 3.31 22.96 -0.72
N ARG A 160 4.27 23.89 -0.88
CA ARG A 160 4.28 25.23 -0.23
C ARG A 160 4.22 25.20 1.30
N ARG A 161 4.88 24.22 1.92
CA ARG A 161 4.94 24.06 3.38
C ARG A 161 5.80 25.11 4.09
N SER A 162 5.55 25.30 5.39
CA SER A 162 6.39 26.07 6.31
C SER A 162 6.61 25.30 7.63
N ASN A 163 7.36 24.19 7.61
CA ASN A 163 7.58 23.40 8.82
C ASN A 163 8.80 23.91 9.59
N ALA A 164 8.57 24.30 10.85
CA ALA A 164 9.62 24.83 11.74
C ALA A 164 10.65 23.77 12.20
N HIS A 165 10.31 22.48 12.11
CA HIS A 165 11.15 21.35 12.57
C HIS A 165 11.55 20.40 11.45
N LEU A 166 11.77 20.95 10.26
CA LEU A 166 12.09 20.17 9.07
C LEU A 166 13.35 19.32 9.24
N GLU A 167 14.44 19.92 9.73
CA GLU A 167 15.73 19.23 9.80
C GLU A 167 15.65 18.02 10.73
N GLU A 168 14.96 18.17 11.85
CA GLU A 168 14.69 17.12 12.82
C GLU A 168 13.82 16.01 12.22
N THR A 169 12.78 16.35 11.45
CA THR A 169 11.94 15.34 10.80
C THR A 169 12.70 14.56 9.71
N LEU A 170 13.47 15.24 8.85
CA LEU A 170 14.30 14.55 7.85
C LEU A 170 15.34 13.64 8.51
N TRP A 171 15.91 14.09 9.63
CA TRP A 171 16.83 13.29 10.42
C TRP A 171 16.15 12.03 10.97
N LEU A 172 14.96 12.16 11.57
CA LEU A 172 14.19 11.02 12.09
C LEU A 172 13.81 10.02 11.00
N LEU A 173 13.40 10.50 9.82
CA LEU A 173 13.11 9.67 8.65
C LEU A 173 14.36 8.91 8.17
N ALA A 174 15.49 9.61 8.01
CA ALA A 174 16.75 8.98 7.62
C ALA A 174 17.20 7.94 8.66
N TYR A 175 17.04 8.25 9.94
CA TYR A 175 17.41 7.36 11.05
C TYR A 175 16.58 6.09 11.04
N ALA A 176 15.26 6.21 10.91
CA ALA A 176 14.33 5.08 10.88
C ALA A 176 14.65 4.11 9.73
N VAL A 177 15.03 4.62 8.56
CA VAL A 177 15.27 3.78 7.37
C VAL A 177 16.68 3.20 7.33
N SER A 178 17.68 3.88 7.87
CA SER A 178 19.09 3.53 7.62
C SER A 178 19.77 2.78 8.77
N ILE A 179 19.32 2.95 10.02
CA ILE A 179 20.03 2.39 11.18
C ILE A 179 19.53 0.98 11.52
N VAL A 180 20.41 -0.02 11.49
CA VAL A 180 20.07 -1.39 11.93
C VAL A 180 20.18 -1.50 13.45
N ASP A 181 19.20 -2.15 14.08
CA ASP A 181 19.22 -2.42 15.51
C ASP A 181 20.22 -3.56 15.77
N HIS A 182 21.39 -3.23 16.30
CA HIS A 182 22.37 -4.22 16.73
C HIS A 182 22.41 -4.24 18.25
N ASP A 183 22.13 -5.40 18.85
CA ASP A 183 22.14 -5.66 20.30
C ASP A 183 23.47 -5.30 21.01
N SER A 184 24.52 -5.00 20.26
CA SER A 184 25.76 -4.49 20.82
C SER A 184 26.52 -3.59 19.86
N LYS A 185 26.41 -2.28 20.14
CA LYS A 185 27.21 -1.15 19.61
C LYS A 185 26.66 -0.51 18.34
N ARG A 186 26.21 0.74 18.53
CA ARG A 186 26.16 1.78 17.49
C ARG A 186 27.45 1.78 16.66
N GLY A 187 27.30 1.84 15.35
CA GLY A 187 28.39 2.22 14.44
C GLY A 187 29.15 1.03 13.85
N SER A 188 28.47 0.16 13.12
CA SER A 188 29.15 -0.45 11.98
C SER A 188 29.48 0.68 10.98
N VAL A 189 30.63 0.60 10.31
CA VAL A 189 31.10 1.64 9.37
C VAL A 189 30.10 1.86 8.21
N GLY A 190 29.21 0.88 7.93
CA GLY A 190 28.19 0.99 6.89
C GLY A 190 26.94 1.78 7.28
N ASP A 191 26.48 1.68 8.53
CA ASP A 191 25.22 2.32 8.96
C ASP A 191 25.28 3.86 8.92
N ASP A 192 26.46 4.42 9.21
CA ASP A 192 26.67 5.88 9.23
C ASP A 192 26.76 6.49 7.82
N ASP A 193 27.32 5.73 6.87
CA ASP A 193 27.42 6.17 5.46
C ASP A 193 26.05 6.07 4.76
N ASP A 194 25.30 4.98 4.98
CA ASP A 194 23.93 4.84 4.46
C ASP A 194 22.97 5.86 5.06
N PHE A 195 23.12 6.16 6.36
CA PHE A 195 22.36 7.21 7.03
C PHE A 195 22.62 8.58 6.40
N LYS A 196 23.89 8.97 6.23
CA LYS A 196 24.24 10.26 5.60
C LYS A 196 23.73 10.36 4.18
N SER A 197 23.91 9.31 3.37
CA SER A 197 23.44 9.28 1.99
C SER A 197 21.91 9.39 1.90
N THR A 198 21.18 8.72 2.81
CA THR A 198 19.71 8.80 2.87
C THR A 198 19.25 10.19 3.31
N LEU A 199 19.91 10.79 4.30
CA LEU A 199 19.61 12.15 4.76
C LEU A 199 19.85 13.19 3.65
N GLU A 200 20.94 13.06 2.91
CA GLU A 200 21.24 13.94 1.76
C GLU A 200 20.22 13.78 0.63
N ALA A 201 19.79 12.54 0.33
CA ALA A 201 18.75 12.27 -0.66
C ALA A 201 17.41 12.91 -0.25
N LEU A 202 17.00 12.80 1.02
CA LEU A 202 15.79 13.41 1.55
C LEU A 202 15.85 14.94 1.52
N LYS A 203 16.98 15.55 1.90
CA LYS A 203 17.21 17.00 1.80
C LYS A 203 17.17 17.49 0.36
N SER A 204 17.74 16.73 -0.57
CA SER A 204 17.75 17.06 -2.00
C SER A 204 16.35 16.99 -2.60
N LEU A 205 15.57 15.95 -2.24
CA LEU A 205 14.17 15.83 -2.62
C LEU A 205 13.36 17.00 -2.08
N ASP A 206 13.52 17.37 -0.82
CA ASP A 206 12.81 18.51 -0.24
C ASP A 206 13.14 19.84 -0.93
N ALA A 207 14.42 20.08 -1.20
CA ALA A 207 14.84 21.27 -1.94
C ALA A 207 14.23 21.33 -3.36
N LEU A 208 14.00 20.17 -3.98
CA LEU A 208 13.37 20.05 -5.29
C LEU A 208 11.85 20.33 -5.21
N THR A 209 11.14 19.67 -4.29
CA THR A 209 9.68 19.77 -4.15
C THR A 209 9.23 21.13 -3.65
N ASN A 210 10.02 21.82 -2.84
CA ASN A 210 9.69 23.16 -2.34
C ASN A 210 9.85 24.26 -3.41
N ARG A 211 10.70 24.04 -4.42
CA ARG A 211 10.90 25.00 -5.52
C ARG A 211 9.83 24.93 -6.59
N ILE A 212 9.23 23.76 -6.76
CA ILE A 212 8.38 23.45 -7.90
C ILE A 212 6.92 23.71 -7.54
N THR A 213 6.28 24.56 -8.33
CA THR A 213 4.92 25.05 -8.06
C THR A 213 3.92 24.70 -9.15
N SER A 214 4.36 24.09 -10.25
CA SER A 214 3.52 23.68 -11.37
C SER A 214 4.07 22.44 -12.09
N MET A 215 3.20 21.74 -12.84
CA MET A 215 3.57 20.59 -13.67
C MET A 215 4.55 20.97 -14.80
N ALA A 216 4.55 22.23 -15.26
CA ALA A 216 5.51 22.73 -16.24
C ALA A 216 6.94 22.69 -15.70
N GLN A 217 7.11 23.25 -14.49
CA GLN A 217 8.40 23.27 -13.81
C GLN A 217 8.86 21.86 -13.45
N MET A 218 7.91 20.95 -13.18
CA MET A 218 8.23 19.54 -12.97
C MET A 218 8.85 18.89 -14.21
N GLN A 219 8.31 19.16 -15.40
CA GLN A 219 8.85 18.65 -16.66
C GLN A 219 10.30 19.12 -16.89
N ASP A 220 10.59 20.39 -16.60
CA ASP A 220 11.95 20.95 -16.76
C ASP A 220 12.98 20.29 -15.83
N HIS A 221 12.52 19.72 -14.71
CA HIS A 221 13.35 19.06 -13.70
C HIS A 221 13.15 17.53 -13.62
N ILE A 222 12.58 16.91 -14.66
CA ILE A 222 12.19 15.50 -14.63
C ILE A 222 13.37 14.56 -14.33
N SER A 223 14.57 14.87 -14.82
CA SER A 223 15.77 14.05 -14.54
C SER A 223 16.15 14.03 -13.06
N ALA A 224 16.00 15.16 -12.35
CA ALA A 224 16.25 15.23 -10.92
C ALA A 224 15.19 14.45 -10.13
N PHE A 225 13.93 14.46 -10.58
CA PHE A 225 12.89 13.63 -9.99
C PHE A 225 13.13 12.14 -10.20
N LEU A 226 13.53 11.72 -11.41
CA LEU A 226 13.87 10.32 -11.69
C LEU A 226 15.09 9.85 -10.87
N GLN A 227 16.07 10.72 -10.62
CA GLN A 227 17.16 10.37 -9.70
C GLN A 227 16.66 10.23 -8.25
N ALA A 228 15.70 11.07 -7.83
CA ALA A 228 15.11 10.97 -6.52
C ALA A 228 14.31 9.67 -6.31
N THR A 229 13.88 8.97 -7.37
CA THR A 229 13.21 7.66 -7.23
C THR A 229 14.18 6.49 -7.02
N GLU A 230 15.50 6.71 -6.95
CA GLU A 230 16.47 5.63 -6.74
C GLU A 230 16.28 4.91 -5.38
N ARG A 231 15.92 5.65 -4.33
CA ARG A 231 15.66 5.09 -2.99
C ARG A 231 14.15 4.94 -2.76
N GLN A 232 13.76 3.91 -2.01
CA GLN A 232 12.34 3.62 -1.72
C GLN A 232 11.70 4.71 -0.85
N ILE A 233 12.41 5.22 0.17
CA ILE A 233 11.87 6.25 1.07
C ILE A 233 11.61 7.58 0.35
N THR A 234 12.50 7.98 -0.57
CA THR A 234 12.31 9.18 -1.39
C THR A 234 11.19 8.99 -2.40
N SER A 235 11.04 7.79 -2.97
CA SER A 235 9.92 7.44 -3.84
C SER A 235 8.58 7.51 -3.10
N MET A 236 8.51 6.98 -1.88
CA MET A 236 7.32 7.07 -1.02
C MET A 236 6.98 8.53 -0.68
N ALA A 237 7.98 9.31 -0.28
CA ALA A 237 7.82 10.74 0.00
C ALA A 237 7.34 11.53 -1.22
N LEU A 238 7.89 11.23 -2.38
CA LEU A 238 7.53 11.87 -3.64
C LEU A 238 6.13 11.44 -4.11
N LEU A 239 5.70 10.20 -3.87
CA LEU A 239 4.32 9.76 -4.10
C LEU A 239 3.32 10.57 -3.26
N HIS A 240 3.62 10.83 -1.98
CA HIS A 240 2.80 11.71 -1.13
C HIS A 240 2.75 13.15 -1.64
N TRP A 241 3.88 13.69 -2.07
CA TRP A 241 3.94 15.04 -2.65
C TRP A 241 3.15 15.12 -3.96
N VAL A 242 3.33 14.16 -4.87
CA VAL A 242 2.57 14.06 -6.12
C VAL A 242 1.08 13.96 -5.84
N SER A 243 0.67 13.08 -4.91
CA SER A 243 -0.73 12.96 -4.49
C SER A 243 -1.29 14.31 -4.06
N SER A 244 -0.56 15.04 -3.21
CA SER A 244 -0.95 16.36 -2.71
C SER A 244 -1.01 17.42 -3.82
N CYS A 245 -0.09 17.37 -4.79
CA CYS A 245 -0.11 18.25 -5.96
C CYS A 245 -1.33 17.99 -6.86
N LEU A 246 -1.74 16.73 -7.00
CA LEU A 246 -2.81 16.32 -7.90
C LEU A 246 -4.20 16.44 -7.30
N SER A 247 -4.31 16.38 -5.96
CA SER A 247 -5.54 16.73 -5.24
C SER A 247 -5.89 18.21 -5.37
N ASN A 248 -4.90 19.08 -5.62
CA ASN A 248 -5.14 20.48 -5.93
C ASN A 248 -5.54 20.62 -7.40
N GLY A 249 -6.61 21.38 -7.68
CA GLY A 249 -7.19 21.52 -9.03
C GLY A 249 -6.24 21.97 -10.15
N SER A 250 -5.01 22.37 -9.83
CA SER A 250 -3.88 22.65 -10.73
C SER A 250 -3.47 21.48 -11.64
N PHE A 251 -3.74 20.24 -11.25
CA PHE A 251 -3.53 19.08 -12.12
C PHE A 251 -4.33 19.18 -13.41
N TYR A 252 -5.59 19.59 -13.28
CA TYR A 252 -6.52 19.63 -14.40
C TYR A 252 -6.13 20.74 -15.38
N GLU A 253 -5.64 21.89 -14.91
CA GLU A 253 -5.14 22.94 -15.81
C GLU A 253 -4.04 22.43 -16.77
N TRP A 254 -3.18 21.51 -16.32
CA TRP A 254 -2.13 20.94 -17.17
C TRP A 254 -2.68 19.96 -18.21
N THR A 255 -3.53 19.02 -17.81
CA THR A 255 -4.16 18.06 -18.75
C THR A 255 -5.06 18.75 -19.77
N MET A 256 -5.69 19.87 -19.40
CA MET A 256 -6.56 20.69 -20.28
C MET A 256 -5.80 21.44 -21.36
N LEU A 257 -4.56 21.86 -21.10
CA LEU A 257 -3.83 22.76 -21.99
C LEU A 257 -2.96 22.05 -23.03
N ARG A 258 -2.64 20.77 -22.84
CA ARG A 258 -1.59 20.09 -23.64
C ARG A 258 -1.97 18.74 -24.23
N GLU A 259 -3.12 18.14 -23.91
CA GLU A 259 -3.49 16.76 -24.30
C GLU A 259 -2.47 15.66 -23.89
N GLU A 260 -1.37 16.04 -23.24
CA GLU A 260 -0.25 15.20 -22.84
C GLU A 260 -0.49 14.52 -21.48
N ILE A 261 0.17 13.38 -21.27
CA ILE A 261 0.20 12.71 -19.97
C ILE A 261 1.02 13.60 -19.00
N PRO A 262 0.49 13.90 -17.80
CA PRO A 262 1.21 14.70 -16.82
C PRO A 262 2.54 14.05 -16.45
N PRO A 263 3.64 14.82 -16.34
CA PRO A 263 4.96 14.28 -15.99
C PRO A 263 4.96 13.48 -14.69
N ALA A 264 4.07 13.85 -13.76
CA ALA A 264 3.86 13.15 -12.50
C ALA A 264 3.42 11.69 -12.67
N PHE A 265 2.68 11.35 -13.75
CA PHE A 265 2.20 9.99 -13.97
C PHE A 265 3.37 9.06 -14.34
N ASN A 266 4.21 9.48 -15.28
CA ASN A 266 5.42 8.75 -15.66
C ASN A 266 6.39 8.57 -14.49
N LEU A 267 6.39 9.54 -13.55
CA LEU A 267 7.21 9.46 -12.35
C LEU A 267 6.70 8.39 -11.37
N VAL A 268 5.38 8.25 -11.21
CA VAL A 268 4.77 7.18 -10.42
C VAL A 268 5.02 5.82 -11.06
N ASP A 269 4.96 5.73 -12.39
CA ASP A 269 5.31 4.50 -13.12
C ASP A 269 6.75 4.06 -12.83
N GLU A 270 7.69 5.00 -12.88
CA GLU A 270 9.09 4.71 -12.58
C GLU A 270 9.28 4.22 -11.13
N MET A 271 8.55 4.78 -10.16
CA MET A 271 8.58 4.30 -8.77
C MET A 271 8.08 2.87 -8.65
N VAL A 272 6.98 2.55 -9.34
CA VAL A 272 6.37 1.21 -9.36
C VAL A 272 7.29 0.18 -9.99
N ILE A 273 7.98 0.55 -11.08
CA ILE A 273 8.96 -0.32 -11.74
C ILE A 273 10.15 -0.61 -10.84
N ARG A 274 10.63 0.38 -10.07
CA ARG A 274 11.81 0.25 -9.20
C ARG A 274 11.53 -0.45 -7.88
N HIS A 275 10.36 -0.21 -7.28
CA HIS A 275 10.09 -0.57 -5.88
C HIS A 275 8.81 -1.39 -5.74
N PRO A 276 8.91 -2.73 -5.66
CA PRO A 276 7.74 -3.60 -5.47
C PRO A 276 6.89 -3.29 -4.24
N PHE A 277 7.52 -2.85 -3.16
CA PHE A 277 6.83 -2.48 -1.92
C PHE A 277 5.99 -1.19 -2.00
N LEU A 278 6.07 -0.45 -3.12
CA LEU A 278 5.22 0.71 -3.36
C LEU A 278 3.95 0.37 -4.14
N TRP A 279 3.80 -0.85 -4.65
CA TRP A 279 2.68 -1.23 -5.52
C TRP A 279 1.31 -0.99 -4.88
N GLU A 280 1.12 -1.36 -3.61
CA GLU A 280 -0.14 -1.10 -2.89
C GLU A 280 -0.43 0.40 -2.79
N HIS A 281 0.57 1.20 -2.39
CA HIS A 281 0.44 2.64 -2.23
C HIS A 281 0.14 3.35 -3.57
N ALA A 282 0.84 2.96 -4.64
CA ALA A 282 0.61 3.47 -5.99
C ALA A 282 -0.77 3.07 -6.53
N THR A 283 -1.21 1.83 -6.26
CA THR A 283 -2.55 1.36 -6.64
C THR A 283 -3.63 2.19 -5.97
N ASN A 284 -3.52 2.44 -4.66
CA ASN A 284 -4.47 3.29 -3.93
C ASN A 284 -4.47 4.73 -4.46
N PHE A 285 -3.31 5.26 -4.82
CA PHE A 285 -3.20 6.56 -5.47
C PHE A 285 -3.96 6.60 -6.80
N TRP A 286 -3.75 5.62 -7.68
CA TRP A 286 -4.45 5.55 -8.98
C TRP A 286 -5.96 5.34 -8.83
N ILE A 287 -6.38 4.50 -7.89
CA ILE A 287 -7.79 4.29 -7.56
C ILE A 287 -8.43 5.60 -7.09
N THR A 288 -7.77 6.33 -6.18
CA THR A 288 -8.26 7.63 -5.68
C THR A 288 -8.45 8.62 -6.83
N LEU A 289 -7.53 8.65 -7.79
CA LEU A 289 -7.67 9.47 -9.00
C LEU A 289 -8.82 8.98 -9.88
N LEU A 290 -8.96 7.67 -10.11
CA LEU A 290 -10.00 7.09 -10.94
C LEU A 290 -11.42 7.38 -10.40
N GLU A 291 -11.58 7.30 -9.08
CA GLU A 291 -12.83 7.57 -8.34
C GLU A 291 -13.11 9.07 -8.15
N GLY A 292 -12.12 9.93 -8.39
CA GLY A 292 -12.25 11.38 -8.27
C GLY A 292 -13.49 11.93 -8.99
N GLY A 293 -14.12 12.95 -8.38
CA GLY A 293 -15.24 13.68 -8.99
C GLY A 293 -14.74 14.73 -9.97
N TYR A 294 -15.06 14.60 -11.26
CA TYR A 294 -14.66 15.52 -12.33
C TYR A 294 -15.80 16.47 -12.72
N GLU A 295 -16.53 17.00 -11.73
CA GLU A 295 -17.82 17.69 -11.93
C GLU A 295 -17.74 18.97 -12.77
N SER A 296 -16.56 19.59 -12.87
CA SER A 296 -16.32 20.80 -13.68
C SER A 296 -15.84 20.51 -15.11
N GLN A 297 -15.69 19.24 -15.49
CA GLN A 297 -15.06 18.84 -16.74
C GLN A 297 -16.05 18.31 -17.77
N ASP A 298 -15.68 18.41 -19.04
CA ASP A 298 -16.43 17.81 -20.13
C ASP A 298 -16.44 16.27 -19.98
N PRO A 299 -17.59 15.60 -20.12
CA PRO A 299 -17.69 14.15 -19.93
C PRO A 299 -16.76 13.33 -20.83
N LEU A 300 -16.49 13.78 -22.05
CA LEU A 300 -15.58 13.07 -22.97
C LEU A 300 -14.14 13.13 -22.46
N MET A 301 -13.71 14.31 -22.01
CA MET A 301 -12.38 14.50 -21.46
C MET A 301 -12.17 13.74 -20.15
N MET A 302 -13.21 13.63 -19.32
CA MET A 302 -13.16 12.78 -18.12
C MET A 302 -12.89 11.31 -18.51
N ILE A 303 -13.52 10.79 -19.55
CA ILE A 303 -13.29 9.42 -20.02
C ILE A 303 -11.84 9.25 -20.48
N GLU A 304 -11.29 10.19 -21.26
CA GLU A 304 -9.89 10.13 -21.73
C GLU A 304 -8.88 10.14 -20.57
N ILE A 305 -9.11 10.96 -19.54
CA ILE A 305 -8.27 11.00 -18.33
C ILE A 305 -8.34 9.65 -17.60
N LYS A 306 -9.55 9.11 -17.43
CA LYS A 306 -9.74 7.81 -16.76
C LYS A 306 -9.15 6.64 -17.55
N GLN A 307 -9.16 6.69 -18.88
CA GLN A 307 -8.45 5.72 -19.73
C GLN A 307 -6.94 5.76 -19.47
N LYS A 308 -6.35 6.96 -19.44
CA LYS A 308 -4.93 7.13 -19.10
C LYS A 308 -4.62 6.59 -17.70
N ILE A 309 -5.45 6.85 -16.69
CA ILE A 309 -5.30 6.29 -15.34
C ILE A 309 -5.35 4.75 -15.37
N LEU A 310 -6.27 4.18 -16.14
CA LEU A 310 -6.35 2.72 -16.31
C LEU A 310 -5.09 2.14 -16.95
N ASP A 311 -4.44 2.83 -17.88
CA ASP A 311 -3.17 2.37 -18.45
C ASP A 311 -2.06 2.24 -17.41
N HIS A 312 -2.04 3.12 -16.40
CA HIS A 312 -1.12 3.01 -15.26
C HIS A 312 -1.47 1.85 -14.32
N LEU A 313 -2.76 1.55 -14.13
CA LEU A 313 -3.20 0.32 -13.45
C LEU A 313 -2.82 -0.94 -14.26
N VAL A 314 -2.85 -0.88 -15.59
CA VAL A 314 -2.36 -1.97 -16.46
C VAL A 314 -0.84 -2.13 -16.33
N LEU A 315 -0.07 -1.05 -16.13
CA LEU A 315 1.36 -1.18 -15.82
C LEU A 315 1.59 -1.96 -14.51
N LEU A 316 0.82 -1.69 -13.46
CA LEU A 316 0.87 -2.46 -12.21
C LEU A 316 0.62 -3.97 -12.45
N VAL A 317 -0.32 -4.31 -13.34
CA VAL A 317 -0.55 -5.70 -13.77
C VAL A 317 0.70 -6.26 -14.46
N LYS A 318 1.31 -5.52 -15.39
CA LYS A 318 2.50 -5.95 -16.15
C LYS A 318 3.72 -6.20 -15.27
N VAL A 319 3.91 -5.43 -14.19
CA VAL A 319 5.05 -5.60 -13.27
C VAL A 319 4.84 -6.70 -12.23
N GLY A 320 3.62 -7.27 -12.14
CA GLY A 320 3.32 -8.42 -11.28
C GLY A 320 2.29 -8.16 -10.18
N TYR A 321 1.77 -6.94 -10.02
CA TYR A 321 0.73 -6.60 -9.04
C TYR A 321 -0.69 -6.78 -9.62
N ALA A 322 -0.94 -7.93 -10.25
CA ALA A 322 -2.10 -8.14 -11.10
C ALA A 322 -3.41 -8.38 -10.33
N VAL A 323 -3.40 -9.28 -9.34
CA VAL A 323 -4.62 -9.76 -8.67
C VAL A 323 -5.37 -8.63 -7.95
N PRO A 324 -4.73 -7.77 -7.13
CA PRO A 324 -5.45 -6.70 -6.43
C PRO A 324 -6.11 -5.70 -7.39
N VAL A 325 -5.44 -5.37 -8.49
CA VAL A 325 -5.94 -4.42 -9.50
C VAL A 325 -7.19 -4.99 -10.19
N VAL A 326 -7.13 -6.24 -10.68
CA VAL A 326 -8.28 -6.84 -11.37
C VAL A 326 -9.44 -7.09 -10.40
N LYS A 327 -9.16 -7.51 -9.15
CA LYS A 327 -10.18 -7.69 -8.11
C LYS A 327 -10.93 -6.37 -7.86
N TYR A 328 -10.22 -5.26 -7.69
CA TYR A 328 -10.83 -3.94 -7.51
C TYR A 328 -11.78 -3.58 -8.68
N ILE A 329 -11.33 -3.71 -9.94
CA ILE A 329 -12.18 -3.39 -11.11
C ILE A 329 -13.41 -4.33 -11.19
N SER A 330 -13.25 -5.60 -10.83
CA SER A 330 -14.35 -6.57 -10.83
C SER A 330 -15.44 -6.24 -9.80
N GLU A 331 -15.04 -5.80 -8.61
CA GLU A 331 -15.94 -5.40 -7.52
C GLU A 331 -16.66 -4.07 -7.81
N HIS A 332 -16.06 -3.22 -8.65
CA HIS A 332 -16.56 -1.87 -8.97
C HIS A 332 -17.15 -1.78 -10.38
N THR A 333 -17.62 -2.89 -10.94
CA THR A 333 -18.26 -2.92 -12.28
C THR A 333 -19.48 -2.02 -12.40
N GLY A 334 -20.19 -1.75 -11.30
CA GLY A 334 -21.36 -0.86 -11.30
C GLY A 334 -21.01 0.64 -11.29
N SER A 335 -19.84 1.04 -10.82
CA SER A 335 -19.41 2.44 -10.73
C SER A 335 -18.50 2.86 -11.89
N ILE A 336 -17.78 1.91 -12.48
CA ILE A 336 -16.89 2.17 -13.62
C ILE A 336 -17.67 2.04 -14.93
N ASP A 337 -17.60 3.08 -15.76
CA ASP A 337 -18.25 3.12 -17.07
C ASP A 337 -17.84 1.92 -17.94
N GLU A 338 -18.76 1.45 -18.78
CA GLU A 338 -18.53 0.29 -19.63
C GLU A 338 -17.40 0.51 -20.64
N SER A 339 -17.26 1.71 -21.21
CA SER A 339 -16.18 2.04 -22.14
C SER A 339 -14.80 1.93 -21.47
N LEU A 340 -14.71 2.32 -20.20
CA LEU A 340 -13.51 2.23 -19.38
C LEU A 340 -13.15 0.78 -19.03
N ARG A 341 -14.14 -0.03 -18.64
CA ARG A 341 -13.94 -1.47 -18.41
C ARG A 341 -13.51 -2.20 -19.68
N THR A 342 -14.12 -1.86 -20.80
CA THR A 342 -13.77 -2.41 -22.11
C THR A 342 -12.32 -2.08 -22.47
N HIS A 343 -11.92 -0.80 -22.32
CA HIS A 343 -10.55 -0.37 -22.53
C HIS A 343 -9.57 -1.15 -21.66
N PHE A 344 -9.83 -1.25 -20.35
CA PHE A 344 -8.99 -1.98 -19.40
C PHE A 344 -8.81 -3.46 -19.79
N VAL A 345 -9.89 -4.18 -20.12
CA VAL A 345 -9.83 -5.58 -20.55
C VAL A 345 -8.97 -5.73 -21.81
N VAL A 346 -9.18 -4.90 -22.82
CA VAL A 346 -8.42 -4.96 -24.08
C VAL A 346 -6.95 -4.63 -23.85
N SER A 347 -6.65 -3.62 -23.05
CA SER A 347 -5.27 -3.23 -22.70
C SER A 347 -4.53 -4.31 -21.91
N ILE A 348 -5.21 -5.04 -21.04
CA ILE A 348 -4.62 -6.21 -20.35
C ILE A 348 -4.41 -7.36 -21.34
N LEU A 349 -5.45 -7.78 -22.05
CA LEU A 349 -5.39 -8.97 -22.91
C LEU A 349 -4.44 -8.80 -24.10
N SER A 350 -4.16 -7.57 -24.51
CA SER A 350 -3.13 -7.27 -25.52
C SER A 350 -1.70 -7.33 -24.96
N ALA A 351 -1.53 -7.34 -23.64
CA ALA A 351 -0.23 -7.28 -22.96
C ALA A 351 0.16 -8.57 -22.23
N ILE A 352 -0.76 -9.52 -22.07
CA ILE A 352 -0.52 -10.77 -21.33
C ILE A 352 -0.76 -11.98 -22.23
N GLU A 353 -0.16 -13.11 -21.85
CA GLU A 353 -0.34 -14.40 -22.51
C GLU A 353 -0.55 -15.51 -21.47
N ALA A 354 -1.11 -16.64 -21.90
CA ALA A 354 -1.34 -17.82 -21.07
C ALA A 354 -0.01 -18.44 -20.60
N PRO A 355 0.03 -19.17 -19.45
CA PRO A 355 -1.09 -19.62 -18.63
C PRO A 355 -1.59 -18.56 -17.63
N TYR A 356 -2.92 -18.50 -17.45
CA TYR A 356 -3.56 -17.56 -16.52
C TYR A 356 -3.86 -18.24 -15.17
N PRO A 357 -3.34 -17.72 -14.04
CA PRO A 357 -3.71 -18.20 -12.71
C PRO A 357 -5.20 -17.97 -12.42
N LYS A 358 -5.87 -18.91 -11.73
CA LYS A 358 -7.30 -18.81 -11.39
C LYS A 358 -7.65 -17.53 -10.61
N GLU A 359 -6.79 -17.16 -9.66
CA GLU A 359 -6.95 -15.95 -8.84
C GLU A 359 -6.99 -14.65 -9.67
N PHE A 360 -6.39 -14.67 -10.86
CA PHE A 360 -6.41 -13.55 -11.81
C PHE A 360 -7.53 -13.71 -12.84
N SER A 361 -7.69 -14.90 -13.42
CA SER A 361 -8.61 -15.12 -14.52
C SER A 361 -10.08 -15.06 -14.11
N SER A 362 -10.40 -15.46 -12.87
CA SER A 362 -11.79 -15.47 -12.38
C SER A 362 -12.34 -14.04 -12.23
N PRO A 363 -11.68 -13.11 -11.52
CA PRO A 363 -12.08 -11.69 -11.51
C PRO A 363 -12.12 -11.05 -12.91
N LEU A 364 -11.15 -11.37 -13.77
CA LEU A 364 -11.11 -10.83 -15.13
C LEU A 364 -12.32 -11.31 -15.97
N ALA A 365 -12.69 -12.58 -15.85
CA ALA A 365 -13.86 -13.14 -16.52
C ALA A 365 -15.17 -12.50 -16.02
N GLN A 366 -15.26 -12.13 -14.74
CA GLN A 366 -16.41 -11.38 -14.20
C GLN A 366 -16.53 -9.99 -14.82
N ILE A 367 -15.40 -9.28 -15.01
CA ILE A 367 -15.40 -7.99 -15.72
C ILE A 367 -15.91 -8.19 -17.15
N VAL A 368 -15.39 -9.17 -17.90
CA VAL A 368 -15.83 -9.48 -19.27
C VAL A 368 -17.33 -9.81 -19.32
N ALA A 369 -17.84 -10.54 -18.33
CA ALA A 369 -19.26 -10.87 -18.25
C ALA A 369 -20.16 -9.64 -18.04
N SER A 370 -19.64 -8.63 -17.37
CA SER A 370 -20.36 -7.37 -17.11
C SER A 370 -20.46 -6.45 -18.33
N LEU A 371 -19.67 -6.68 -19.39
CA LEU A 371 -19.71 -5.88 -20.62
C LEU A 371 -20.98 -6.17 -21.44
N SER A 372 -21.50 -5.19 -22.17
CA SER A 372 -22.59 -5.37 -23.13
C SER A 372 -22.08 -6.03 -24.43
N GLN A 373 -23.00 -6.48 -25.29
CA GLN A 373 -22.65 -7.13 -26.57
C GLN A 373 -22.21 -6.14 -27.66
N GLU A 374 -22.06 -4.85 -27.34
CA GLU A 374 -21.90 -3.79 -28.35
C GLU A 374 -20.50 -3.68 -28.94
N LEU A 375 -19.53 -4.47 -28.46
CA LEU A 375 -18.23 -4.59 -29.11
C LEU A 375 -18.40 -5.13 -30.54
N PRO A 376 -17.93 -4.40 -31.58
CA PRO A 376 -17.98 -4.90 -32.94
C PRO A 376 -17.28 -6.25 -33.03
N ARG A 377 -17.93 -7.27 -33.59
CA ARG A 377 -17.38 -8.64 -33.74
C ARG A 377 -16.04 -8.70 -34.49
N PHE A 378 -15.69 -7.64 -35.22
CA PHE A 378 -14.45 -7.51 -35.98
C PHE A 378 -13.43 -6.55 -35.34
N SER A 379 -13.69 -6.07 -34.12
CA SER A 379 -12.69 -5.30 -33.37
C SER A 379 -11.62 -6.23 -32.80
N ASP A 380 -10.37 -5.76 -32.76
CA ASP A 380 -9.26 -6.52 -32.17
C ASP A 380 -9.56 -6.93 -30.72
N GLY A 381 -10.30 -6.08 -29.98
CA GLY A 381 -10.75 -6.38 -28.62
C GLY A 381 -11.68 -7.61 -28.54
N PHE A 382 -12.60 -7.80 -29.49
CA PHE A 382 -13.47 -8.98 -29.52
C PHE A 382 -12.67 -10.27 -29.72
N ASN A 383 -11.68 -10.24 -30.61
CA ASN A 383 -10.81 -11.39 -30.88
C ASN A 383 -9.96 -11.76 -29.65
N LEU A 384 -9.42 -10.77 -28.94
CA LEU A 384 -8.65 -10.97 -27.70
C LEU A 384 -9.51 -11.60 -26.61
N ILE A 385 -10.73 -11.11 -26.42
CA ILE A 385 -11.68 -11.65 -25.42
C ILE A 385 -12.07 -13.08 -25.78
N SER A 386 -12.37 -13.35 -27.05
CA SER A 386 -12.75 -14.70 -27.52
C SER A 386 -11.61 -15.71 -27.30
N ALA A 387 -10.37 -15.34 -27.67
CA ALA A 387 -9.19 -16.15 -27.44
C ALA A 387 -8.93 -16.42 -25.94
N PHE A 388 -9.12 -15.42 -25.09
CA PHE A 388 -9.02 -15.56 -23.63
C PHE A 388 -10.04 -16.58 -23.09
N ILE A 389 -11.31 -16.48 -23.49
CA ILE A 389 -12.37 -17.40 -23.07
C ILE A 389 -12.06 -18.84 -23.53
N ASP A 390 -11.59 -19.02 -24.75
CA ASP A 390 -11.22 -20.33 -25.29
C ASP A 390 -10.08 -20.98 -24.51
N VAL A 391 -9.05 -20.20 -24.15
CA VAL A 391 -7.96 -20.70 -23.29
C VAL A 391 -8.52 -21.17 -21.95
N LEU A 392 -9.34 -20.35 -21.28
CA LEU A 392 -9.89 -20.70 -19.96
C LEU A 392 -10.74 -21.98 -20.00
N LEU A 393 -11.58 -22.13 -21.03
CA LEU A 393 -12.41 -23.32 -21.22
C LEU A 393 -11.58 -24.59 -21.48
N ASN A 394 -10.48 -24.47 -22.22
CA ASN A 394 -9.59 -25.60 -22.48
C ASN A 394 -8.77 -25.99 -21.23
N THR A 395 -8.54 -25.06 -20.31
CA THR A 395 -7.83 -25.31 -19.04
C THR A 395 -8.74 -25.67 -17.87
N ALA A 396 -10.07 -25.58 -18.01
CA ALA A 396 -11.02 -25.94 -16.97
C ALA A 396 -11.06 -27.46 -16.80
N THR A 397 -10.23 -27.99 -15.89
CA THR A 397 -10.06 -29.43 -15.68
C THR A 397 -11.11 -30.08 -14.77
N GLU A 398 -11.95 -29.31 -14.06
CA GLU A 398 -12.92 -29.85 -13.10
C GLU A 398 -14.35 -29.29 -13.29
N PRO A 399 -15.39 -30.15 -13.33
CA PRO A 399 -16.79 -29.76 -13.53
C PRO A 399 -17.45 -29.07 -12.32
N SER A 400 -16.72 -28.86 -11.22
CA SER A 400 -17.18 -28.14 -10.02
C SER A 400 -16.73 -26.67 -9.97
N ASP A 401 -16.07 -26.16 -11.00
CA ASP A 401 -15.76 -24.72 -11.10
C ASP A 401 -17.06 -23.94 -11.22
N SER A 402 -17.36 -23.09 -10.23
CA SER A 402 -18.43 -22.08 -10.29
C SER A 402 -18.35 -21.21 -11.54
N ASP A 403 -17.15 -21.11 -12.11
CA ASP A 403 -16.83 -20.28 -13.25
C ASP A 403 -17.13 -20.98 -14.58
N LEU A 404 -17.35 -22.30 -14.62
CA LEU A 404 -17.60 -23.03 -15.86
C LEU A 404 -18.91 -22.58 -16.53
N ASP A 405 -19.98 -22.40 -15.75
CA ASP A 405 -21.26 -21.88 -16.23
C ASP A 405 -21.14 -20.44 -16.75
N LEU A 406 -20.31 -19.63 -16.10
CA LEU A 406 -19.99 -18.28 -16.56
C LEU A 406 -19.26 -18.33 -17.91
N LEU A 407 -18.21 -19.12 -18.02
CA LEU A 407 -17.39 -19.24 -19.22
C LEU A 407 -18.17 -19.80 -20.41
N ILE A 408 -19.09 -20.75 -20.20
CA ILE A 408 -19.98 -21.26 -21.26
C ILE A 408 -20.91 -20.16 -21.77
N LYS A 409 -21.52 -19.37 -20.86
CA LYS A 409 -22.33 -18.21 -21.23
C LYS A 409 -21.49 -17.18 -22.01
N LEU A 410 -20.25 -16.92 -21.59
CA LEU A 410 -19.35 -16.02 -22.29
C LEU A 410 -18.98 -16.54 -23.69
N LYS A 411 -18.68 -17.84 -23.84
CA LYS A 411 -18.41 -18.42 -25.16
C LYS A 411 -19.58 -18.23 -26.11
N SER A 412 -20.81 -18.46 -25.65
CA SER A 412 -22.00 -18.22 -26.48
C SER A 412 -22.19 -16.74 -26.87
N ARG A 413 -21.65 -15.82 -26.07
CA ARG A 413 -21.75 -14.38 -26.26
C ARG A 413 -20.69 -13.84 -27.21
N PHE A 414 -19.50 -14.43 -27.19
CA PHE A 414 -18.31 -13.99 -27.93
C PHE A 414 -17.85 -14.98 -29.02
N SER A 415 -18.77 -15.85 -29.49
CA SER A 415 -18.60 -16.69 -30.70
C SER A 415 -19.21 -16.10 -31.96
#